data_AF-A0A0A1U7H2-F1
#
_entry.id   AF-A0A0A1U7H2-F1
#
_cell.length_a   1.000
_cell.length_b   1.000
_cell.length_c   1.000
_cell.angle_alpha   90.00
_cell.angle_beta   90.00
_cell.angle_gamma   90.00
#
_symmetry.space_group_name_H-M   'P 1'
#
loop_
_entity.id
_entity.type
_entity.pdbx_description
1 polymer ?
#
loop_
_entity_poly.entity_id
_entity_poly.type
_entity_poly.pdbx_seq_one_letter_code
_entity_poly.pdbx_strand_id
1 'polypeptide(L)'
;MSDYRRPQERFGDLTATGLVGTECAQRVREWAYQNKRIVVSEDRTRKEKYCESTKNCLSTEKSEENVFQKYEKYFLTFGARIEKWPDEAFKIESRRSVRDRVNDAIRSRVECPKYIKSKIVAMTSLRVALQKIRDGSFEMPQELEEMYVNGWETSCDVILLKEIERFGFEYYEGYIENDCIKYVLSKIMKLSYEQQINFLKQRCSILLKCLVLRKL
;
A
#
# COMPACT_ATOMS: atom_id res chain seq x y z
N MET A 1 1.97 -38.30 -53.56
CA MET A 1 1.48 -36.93 -53.84
C MET A 1 1.37 -36.21 -52.51
N SER A 2 2.47 -35.60 -52.08
CA SER A 2 2.61 -34.14 -51.89
C SER A 2 1.92 -33.67 -50.60
N ASP A 3 2.52 -33.77 -49.41
CA ASP A 3 3.78 -33.14 -48.96
C ASP A 3 3.89 -31.67 -49.36
N TYR A 4 3.21 -30.81 -48.60
CA TYR A 4 3.47 -29.36 -48.63
C TYR A 4 4.13 -28.89 -47.33
N ARG A 5 5.36 -28.46 -47.57
CA ARG A 5 6.38 -27.93 -46.67
C ARG A 5 5.97 -26.61 -46.01
N ARG A 6 6.50 -26.39 -44.81
CA ARG A 6 6.74 -25.05 -44.24
C ARG A 6 7.74 -24.26 -45.09
N PRO A 7 7.69 -22.92 -45.01
CA PRO A 7 8.88 -22.06 -44.96
C PRO A 7 9.04 -21.51 -43.52
N GLN A 8 10.13 -21.69 -42.76
CA GLN A 8 11.46 -21.01 -42.86
C GLN A 8 11.35 -19.54 -43.27
N GLU A 9 12.00 -18.54 -42.68
CA GLU A 9 12.89 -18.34 -41.53
C GLU A 9 13.07 -16.81 -41.51
N ARG A 10 13.21 -16.21 -40.31
CA ARG A 10 14.23 -15.18 -40.07
C ARG A 10 14.33 -14.90 -38.58
N PHE A 11 15.22 -15.69 -37.98
CA PHE A 11 16.00 -15.23 -36.84
C PHE A 11 16.85 -14.03 -37.29
N GLY A 12 16.74 -12.92 -36.57
CA GLY A 12 17.80 -11.94 -36.43
C GLY A 12 18.25 -12.01 -34.98
N ASP A 13 19.29 -12.80 -34.75
CA ASP A 13 20.05 -12.85 -33.50
C ASP A 13 20.75 -11.50 -33.28
N LEU A 14 20.58 -10.93 -32.09
CA LEU A 14 21.61 -10.14 -31.42
C LEU A 14 21.55 -10.47 -29.92
N THR A 15 22.13 -11.63 -29.61
CA THR A 15 22.73 -11.88 -28.31
C THR A 15 24.07 -11.15 -28.25
N ALA A 16 24.17 -10.08 -27.47
CA ALA A 16 25.47 -9.55 -27.00
C ALA A 16 25.31 -8.47 -25.91
N THR A 17 24.95 -8.89 -24.70
CA THR A 17 25.45 -8.44 -23.39
C THR A 17 24.71 -9.30 -22.37
N GLY A 18 25.22 -10.44 -21.93
CA GLY A 18 26.37 -10.49 -21.01
C GLY A 18 25.87 -10.66 -19.58
N LEU A 19 25.42 -11.88 -19.25
CA LEU A 19 25.40 -12.55 -17.94
C LEU A 19 25.32 -11.67 -16.67
N VAL A 20 24.19 -11.72 -15.94
CA VAL A 20 24.02 -12.31 -14.58
C VAL A 20 22.52 -12.22 -14.26
N GLY A 21 21.78 -13.34 -14.23
CA GLY A 21 20.35 -13.23 -13.88
C GLY A 21 19.50 -14.50 -13.85
N THR A 22 20.05 -15.67 -14.11
CA THR A 22 19.22 -16.86 -14.32
C THR A 22 19.09 -17.77 -13.10
N GLU A 23 19.98 -17.71 -12.12
CA GLU A 23 19.89 -18.60 -10.94
C GLU A 23 18.90 -18.10 -9.88
N CYS A 24 18.84 -16.79 -9.62
CA CYS A 24 17.92 -16.19 -8.64
C CYS A 24 16.45 -16.30 -9.11
N ALA A 25 16.19 -15.96 -10.37
CA ALA A 25 14.85 -16.03 -10.95
C ALA A 25 14.30 -17.47 -11.03
N GLN A 26 15.18 -18.46 -11.15
CA GLN A 26 14.83 -19.88 -11.22
C GLN A 26 14.61 -20.46 -9.82
N ARG A 27 15.45 -20.08 -8.84
CA ARG A 27 15.26 -20.45 -7.42
C ARG A 27 14.02 -19.83 -6.77
N VAL A 28 13.63 -18.61 -7.17
CA VAL A 28 12.37 -17.96 -6.74
C VAL A 28 11.14 -18.71 -7.28
N ARG A 29 11.20 -19.23 -8.51
CA ARG A 29 10.11 -20.04 -9.08
C ARG A 29 9.98 -21.41 -8.43
N GLU A 30 11.10 -22.08 -8.15
CA GLU A 30 11.12 -23.37 -7.44
C GLU A 30 10.66 -23.24 -5.99
N TRP A 31 11.06 -22.16 -5.29
CA TRP A 31 10.58 -21.87 -3.93
C TRP A 31 9.09 -21.54 -3.89
N ALA A 32 8.58 -20.77 -4.86
CA ALA A 32 7.14 -20.45 -4.98
C ALA A 32 6.29 -21.69 -5.31
N TYR A 33 6.87 -22.71 -5.97
CA TYR A 33 6.20 -23.97 -6.25
C TYR A 33 6.14 -24.88 -5.02
N GLN A 34 7.21 -24.92 -4.21
CA GLN A 34 7.24 -25.71 -2.97
C GLN A 34 6.37 -25.12 -1.84
N ASN A 35 6.22 -23.79 -1.77
CA ASN A 35 5.43 -23.13 -0.70
C ASN A 35 3.93 -22.99 -1.00
N LYS A 36 3.45 -23.40 -2.17
CA LYS A 36 2.00 -23.44 -2.50
C LYS A 36 1.21 -24.57 -1.80
N ARG A 37 1.86 -25.40 -0.96
CA ARG A 37 1.22 -26.49 -0.23
C ARG A 37 1.06 -26.27 1.28
N ILE A 38 1.49 -25.13 1.84
CA ILE A 38 1.46 -24.90 3.30
C ILE A 38 0.41 -23.84 3.72
N VAL A 39 -0.28 -23.19 2.78
CA VAL A 39 -1.32 -22.19 3.12
C VAL A 39 -2.73 -22.80 3.06
N VAL A 40 -2.94 -23.94 3.72
CA VAL A 40 -4.28 -24.44 4.06
C VAL A 40 -4.22 -25.17 5.40
N SER A 41 -3.78 -24.51 6.47
CA SER A 41 -4.14 -24.83 7.85
C SER A 41 -3.37 -23.92 8.79
N GLU A 42 -4.02 -22.88 9.30
CA GLU A 42 -3.79 -22.23 10.60
C GLU A 42 -4.31 -20.79 10.54
N ASP A 43 -5.60 -20.68 10.22
CA ASP A 43 -6.35 -19.44 10.36
C ASP A 43 -7.41 -19.66 11.44
N ARG A 44 -6.95 -19.63 12.70
CA ARG A 44 -7.80 -19.53 13.89
C ARG A 44 -6.96 -19.06 15.07
N THR A 45 -7.51 -18.10 15.80
CA THR A 45 -7.09 -17.59 17.11
C THR A 45 -5.85 -16.70 17.17
N ARG A 46 -6.05 -15.39 16.89
CA ARG A 46 -5.66 -14.30 17.81
C ARG A 46 -6.09 -12.95 17.26
N LYS A 47 -7.27 -12.45 17.67
CA LYS A 47 -7.62 -11.02 17.62
C LYS A 47 -8.87 -10.75 18.48
N GLU A 48 -8.73 -11.00 19.78
CA GLU A 48 -9.65 -10.50 20.79
C GLU A 48 -8.84 -9.68 21.80
N LYS A 49 -8.81 -8.37 21.59
CA LYS A 49 -8.68 -7.34 22.64
C LYS A 49 -8.80 -5.95 22.05
N TYR A 50 -10.04 -5.55 21.76
CA TYR A 50 -10.55 -4.18 21.93
C TYR A 50 -12.00 -4.15 21.42
N CYS A 51 -12.97 -4.44 22.29
CA CYS A 51 -14.38 -4.09 22.07
C CYS A 51 -15.18 -4.36 23.36
N GLU A 52 -14.98 -3.56 24.39
CA GLU A 52 -15.94 -3.46 25.50
C GLU A 52 -16.18 -1.98 25.79
N SER A 53 -17.21 -1.44 25.18
CA SER A 53 -18.09 -0.40 25.72
C SER A 53 -18.98 0.09 24.59
N THR A 54 -20.16 -0.50 24.45
CA THR A 54 -21.46 0.20 24.29
C THR A 54 -22.54 -0.77 23.82
N LYS A 55 -23.36 -1.22 24.76
CA LYS A 55 -24.76 -1.57 24.50
C LYS A 55 -25.61 -0.90 25.57
N ASN A 56 -26.44 0.06 25.17
CA ASN A 56 -27.87 0.05 25.50
C ASN A 56 -28.65 1.14 24.73
N CYS A 57 -29.51 0.64 23.84
CA CYS A 57 -30.92 0.96 23.56
C CYS A 57 -31.46 2.41 23.53
N LEU A 58 -31.80 2.78 22.30
CA LEU A 58 -33.13 3.18 21.77
C LEU A 58 -33.75 4.57 22.03
N SER A 59 -34.20 5.10 20.89
CA SER A 59 -35.18 6.16 20.60
C SER A 59 -34.76 7.61 20.84
N THR A 60 -34.36 8.28 19.76
CA THR A 60 -34.88 9.58 19.29
C THR A 60 -34.08 9.99 18.05
N GLU A 61 -34.77 10.50 17.02
CA GLU A 61 -34.25 11.14 15.79
C GLU A 61 -33.00 10.50 15.15
N LYS A 62 -33.14 9.88 13.97
CA LYS A 62 -31.97 9.56 13.12
C LYS A 62 -31.35 10.87 12.65
N SER A 63 -30.57 11.51 13.52
CA SER A 63 -29.37 12.22 13.13
C SER A 63 -28.66 11.29 12.16
N GLU A 64 -28.62 11.65 10.88
CA GLU A 64 -27.84 10.92 9.90
C GLU A 64 -26.40 10.93 10.40
N GLU A 65 -26.00 9.83 11.04
CA GLU A 65 -24.67 9.66 11.58
C GLU A 65 -23.65 9.99 10.49
N ASN A 66 -22.80 10.97 10.79
CA ASN A 66 -21.83 11.50 9.84
C ASN A 66 -20.97 10.35 9.29
N VAL A 67 -21.00 10.16 7.97
CA VAL A 67 -20.31 9.04 7.31
C VAL A 67 -18.81 9.03 7.60
N PHE A 68 -18.19 10.19 7.83
CA PHE A 68 -16.78 10.30 8.17
C PHE A 68 -16.48 9.73 9.56
N GLN A 69 -17.35 9.98 10.54
CA GLN A 69 -17.21 9.43 11.89
C GLN A 69 -17.50 7.92 11.90
N LYS A 70 -18.58 7.52 11.23
CA LYS A 70 -18.98 6.11 11.14
C LYS A 70 -17.88 5.21 10.58
N TYR A 71 -17.15 5.69 9.58
CA TYR A 71 -16.08 4.95 8.90
C TYR A 71 -14.68 5.51 9.19
N GLU A 72 -14.51 6.22 10.31
CA GLU A 72 -13.29 6.95 10.66
C GLU A 72 -12.03 6.12 10.45
N LYS A 73 -11.96 4.93 11.06
CA LYS A 73 -10.82 4.01 10.95
C LYS A 73 -10.39 3.79 9.49
N TYR A 74 -11.34 3.59 8.58
CA TYR A 74 -11.05 3.29 7.19
C TYR A 74 -10.60 4.52 6.42
N PHE A 75 -11.15 5.70 6.71
CA PHE A 75 -10.62 6.94 6.17
C PHE A 75 -9.21 7.25 6.66
N LEU A 76 -8.93 7.02 7.95
CA LEU A 76 -7.61 7.23 8.53
C LEU A 76 -6.56 6.30 7.94
N THR A 77 -6.96 5.11 7.49
CA THR A 77 -6.06 4.09 6.95
C THR A 77 -5.92 4.16 5.43
N PHE A 78 -7.03 4.29 4.70
CA PHE A 78 -7.10 4.11 3.24
C PHE A 78 -7.56 5.35 2.47
N GLY A 79 -7.87 6.45 3.17
CA GLY A 79 -8.52 7.62 2.60
C GLY A 79 -9.90 7.30 2.03
N ALA A 80 -10.34 8.06 1.02
CA ALA A 80 -11.69 7.97 0.45
C ALA A 80 -11.87 6.87 -0.62
N ARG A 81 -10.91 5.96 -0.82
CA ARG A 81 -11.01 4.90 -1.86
C ARG A 81 -11.61 3.62 -1.28
N ILE A 82 -12.93 3.58 -1.31
CA ILE A 82 -13.76 2.52 -0.73
C ILE A 82 -13.41 1.12 -1.26
N GLU A 83 -12.88 1.02 -2.49
CA GLU A 83 -12.47 -0.26 -3.10
C GLU A 83 -11.28 -0.91 -2.38
N LYS A 84 -10.52 -0.14 -1.60
CA LYS A 84 -9.37 -0.62 -0.83
C LYS A 84 -9.70 -0.94 0.62
N TRP A 85 -10.92 -0.62 1.07
CA TRP A 85 -11.35 -0.92 2.42
C TRP A 85 -11.60 -2.43 2.54
N PRO A 86 -11.26 -3.03 3.69
CA PRO A 86 -11.41 -4.46 3.88
C PRO A 86 -12.91 -4.80 4.08
N ASP A 87 -13.27 -6.07 3.87
CA ASP A 87 -14.67 -6.50 3.82
C ASP A 87 -15.42 -6.26 5.15
N GLU A 88 -14.71 -6.14 6.27
CA GLU A 88 -15.32 -5.83 7.57
C GLU A 88 -15.98 -4.45 7.60
N ALA A 89 -15.57 -3.52 6.73
CA ALA A 89 -16.22 -2.22 6.58
C ALA A 89 -17.65 -2.34 6.05
N PHE A 90 -17.98 -3.45 5.40
CA PHE A 90 -19.22 -3.65 4.66
C PHE A 90 -20.14 -4.72 5.26
N LYS A 91 -19.94 -5.07 6.54
CA LYS A 91 -20.77 -6.06 7.25
C LYS A 91 -22.24 -5.64 7.38
N ILE A 92 -22.49 -4.33 7.48
CA ILE A 92 -23.84 -3.77 7.71
C ILE A 92 -24.42 -3.19 6.42
N GLU A 93 -23.60 -2.48 5.64
CA GLU A 93 -24.00 -1.81 4.41
C GLU A 93 -23.17 -2.32 3.25
N SER A 94 -23.79 -2.49 2.08
CA SER A 94 -23.07 -2.91 0.88
C SER A 94 -22.01 -1.87 0.48
N ARG A 95 -20.91 -2.35 -0.13
CA ARG A 95 -19.84 -1.49 -0.64
C ARG A 95 -20.35 -0.37 -1.55
N ARG A 96 -21.37 -0.66 -2.37
CA ARG A 96 -22.01 0.33 -3.24
C ARG A 96 -22.70 1.43 -2.43
N SER A 97 -23.52 1.06 -1.45
CA SER A 97 -24.22 2.01 -0.57
C SER A 97 -23.26 2.93 0.17
N VAL A 98 -22.18 2.36 0.73
CA VAL A 98 -21.15 3.15 1.43
C VAL A 98 -20.46 4.10 0.47
N ARG A 99 -20.10 3.65 -0.73
CA ARG A 99 -19.49 4.50 -1.76
C ARG A 99 -20.40 5.68 -2.13
N ASP A 100 -21.68 5.43 -2.35
CA ASP A 100 -22.63 6.47 -2.74
C ASP A 100 -22.77 7.51 -1.61
N ARG A 101 -22.92 7.07 -0.36
CA ARG A 101 -22.97 7.98 0.82
C ARG A 101 -21.70 8.80 1.00
N VAL A 102 -20.51 8.21 0.80
CA VAL A 102 -19.24 8.95 0.90
C VAL A 102 -19.12 9.98 -0.22
N ASN A 103 -19.49 9.62 -1.45
CA ASN A 103 -19.49 10.56 -2.57
C ASN A 103 -20.46 11.72 -2.34
N ASP A 104 -21.66 11.43 -1.84
CA ASP A 104 -22.66 12.44 -1.52
C ASP A 104 -22.20 13.33 -0.38
N ALA A 105 -21.59 12.78 0.68
CA ALA A 105 -21.04 13.58 1.78
C ALA A 105 -19.93 14.54 1.31
N ILE A 106 -19.06 14.09 0.39
CA ILE A 106 -18.02 14.94 -0.22
C ILE A 106 -18.64 16.04 -1.08
N ARG A 107 -19.64 15.71 -1.91
CA ARG A 107 -20.32 16.67 -2.82
C ARG A 107 -21.14 17.71 -2.05
N SER A 108 -21.91 17.24 -1.07
CA SER A 108 -22.79 18.06 -0.22
C SER A 108 -22.03 18.81 0.87
N ARG A 109 -20.69 18.71 0.91
CA ARG A 109 -19.81 19.40 1.86
C ARG A 109 -20.19 19.13 3.32
N VAL A 110 -20.59 17.89 3.62
CA VAL A 110 -20.77 17.43 5.00
C VAL A 110 -19.47 17.69 5.75
N GLU A 111 -19.57 18.17 6.99
CA GLU A 111 -18.41 18.52 7.79
C GLU A 111 -17.52 17.28 8.00
N CYS A 112 -16.34 17.32 7.39
CA CYS A 112 -15.31 16.30 7.57
C CYS A 112 -14.35 16.76 8.66
N PRO A 113 -14.18 15.97 9.75
CA PRO A 113 -13.19 16.28 10.76
C PRO A 113 -11.80 16.51 10.15
N LYS A 114 -11.09 17.53 10.63
CA LYS A 114 -9.82 17.96 10.03
C LYS A 114 -8.79 16.83 9.94
N TYR A 115 -8.69 16.00 10.97
CA TYR A 115 -7.73 14.89 11.00
C TYR A 115 -8.05 13.80 9.95
N ILE A 116 -9.34 13.51 9.71
CA ILE A 116 -9.81 12.63 8.63
C ILE A 116 -9.49 13.26 7.26
N LYS A 117 -9.82 14.55 7.09
CA LYS A 117 -9.55 15.30 5.86
C LYS A 117 -8.07 15.26 5.50
N SER A 118 -7.19 15.47 6.47
CA SER A 118 -5.73 15.40 6.27
C SER A 118 -5.28 14.03 5.78
N LYS A 119 -5.83 12.93 6.30
CA LYS A 119 -5.50 11.57 5.85
C LYS A 119 -6.04 11.28 4.44
N ILE A 120 -7.23 11.77 4.10
CA ILE A 120 -7.77 11.69 2.72
C ILE A 120 -6.84 12.41 1.74
N VAL A 121 -6.41 13.64 2.07
CA VAL A 121 -5.48 14.40 1.25
C VAL A 121 -4.15 13.67 1.11
N ALA A 122 -3.55 13.21 2.22
CA ALA A 122 -2.27 12.50 2.19
C ALA A 122 -2.31 11.25 1.29
N MET A 123 -3.36 10.43 1.40
CA MET A 123 -3.48 9.23 0.55
C MET A 123 -3.70 9.60 -0.92
N THR A 124 -4.39 10.69 -1.19
CA THR A 124 -4.60 11.20 -2.56
C THR A 124 -3.27 11.70 -3.15
N SER A 125 -2.52 12.52 -2.41
CA SER A 125 -1.20 13.01 -2.81
C SER A 125 -0.23 11.85 -3.07
N LEU A 126 -0.23 10.83 -2.21
CA LEU A 126 0.58 9.62 -2.40
C LEU A 126 0.27 8.91 -3.72
N ARG A 127 -1.02 8.76 -4.06
CA ARG A 127 -1.42 8.10 -5.31
C ARG A 127 -1.07 8.92 -6.54
N VAL A 128 -1.25 10.24 -6.48
CA VAL A 128 -0.83 11.15 -7.55
C VAL A 128 0.68 11.04 -7.75
N ALA A 129 1.46 11.03 -6.67
CA ALA A 129 2.91 10.83 -6.74
C ALA A 129 3.29 9.48 -7.38
N LEU A 130 2.69 8.36 -6.92
CA LEU A 130 2.93 7.04 -7.51
C LEU A 130 2.56 6.97 -8.99
N GLN A 131 1.50 7.66 -9.42
CA GLN A 131 1.12 7.73 -10.82
C GLN A 131 2.16 8.51 -11.63
N LYS A 132 2.56 9.71 -11.17
CA LYS A 132 3.63 10.48 -11.83
C LYS A 132 4.96 9.73 -11.88
N ILE A 133 5.30 8.94 -10.86
CA ILE A 133 6.49 8.07 -10.84
C ILE A 133 6.40 7.04 -11.97
N ARG A 134 5.23 6.40 -12.12
CA ARG A 134 4.98 5.43 -13.19
C ARG A 134 5.10 6.07 -14.58
N ASP A 135 4.64 7.30 -14.70
CA ASP A 135 4.68 8.06 -15.95
C ASP A 135 6.07 8.69 -16.22
N GLY A 136 7.02 8.53 -15.31
CA GLY A 136 8.37 9.08 -15.42
C GLY A 136 8.45 10.60 -15.22
N SER A 137 7.37 11.23 -14.74
CA SER A 137 7.25 12.68 -14.60
C SER A 137 7.32 13.16 -13.14
N PHE A 138 7.77 12.30 -12.23
CA PHE A 138 7.91 12.64 -10.82
C PHE A 138 9.37 12.78 -10.44
N GLU A 139 9.71 13.97 -9.97
CA GLU A 139 11.00 14.24 -9.35
C GLU A 139 10.84 14.12 -7.84
N MET A 140 11.66 13.26 -7.23
CA MET A 140 11.69 13.16 -5.77
C MET A 140 12.14 14.50 -5.16
N PRO A 141 11.53 14.91 -4.04
CA PRO A 141 12.01 16.07 -3.28
C PRO A 141 13.49 15.94 -2.92
N GLN A 142 14.29 16.97 -3.25
CA GLN A 142 15.72 17.00 -2.95
C GLN A 142 16.00 16.86 -1.45
N GLU A 143 15.07 17.35 -0.61
CA GLU A 143 15.13 17.22 0.84
C GLU A 143 15.13 15.76 1.31
N LEU A 144 14.60 14.83 0.50
CA LEU A 144 14.65 13.39 0.79
C LEU A 144 16.00 12.78 0.42
N GLU A 145 16.70 13.36 -0.55
CA GLU A 145 18.01 12.90 -1.02
C GLU A 145 19.10 13.14 0.01
N GLU A 146 19.07 14.31 0.65
CA GLU A 146 19.98 14.66 1.76
C GLU A 146 19.82 13.74 2.98
N MET A 147 18.71 13.01 3.06
CA MET A 147 18.41 12.07 4.13
C MET A 147 18.71 10.61 3.78
N TYR A 148 19.23 10.34 2.57
CA TYR A 148 19.64 8.99 2.19
C TYR A 148 20.92 8.61 2.92
N VAL A 149 20.84 7.55 3.73
CA VAL A 149 21.93 7.06 4.56
C VAL A 149 21.96 5.54 4.52
N ASN A 150 23.17 4.99 4.55
CA ASN A 150 23.43 3.56 4.79
C ASN A 150 22.61 2.61 3.90
N GLY A 151 22.51 2.89 2.60
CA GLY A 151 21.87 2.02 1.61
C GLY A 151 20.36 2.18 1.46
N TRP A 152 19.72 3.10 2.19
CA TRP A 152 18.37 3.54 1.89
C TRP A 152 18.39 4.62 0.80
N GLU A 153 17.71 4.35 -0.31
CA GLU A 153 17.74 5.20 -1.52
C GLU A 153 16.33 5.51 -2.03
N THR A 154 16.23 6.31 -3.10
CA THR A 154 14.97 6.64 -3.76
C THR A 154 14.12 5.43 -4.13
N SER A 155 14.75 4.37 -4.62
CA SER A 155 14.05 3.12 -4.96
C SER A 155 13.32 2.52 -3.74
N CYS A 156 13.92 2.63 -2.56
CA CYS A 156 13.34 2.17 -1.29
C CYS A 156 12.13 3.03 -0.90
N ASP A 157 12.21 4.35 -1.06
CA ASP A 157 11.06 5.25 -0.83
C ASP A 157 9.89 4.91 -1.76
N VAL A 158 10.16 4.66 -3.05
CA VAL A 158 9.11 4.28 -4.01
C VAL A 158 8.44 2.97 -3.60
N ILE A 159 9.21 1.98 -3.16
CA ILE A 159 8.67 0.70 -2.67
C ILE A 159 7.84 0.94 -1.40
N LEU A 160 8.33 1.75 -0.46
CA LEU A 160 7.60 2.10 0.76
C LEU A 160 6.27 2.79 0.46
N LEU A 161 6.25 3.74 -0.49
CA LEU A 161 5.00 4.39 -0.93
C LEU A 161 4.00 3.39 -1.51
N LYS A 162 4.46 2.37 -2.26
CA LYS A 162 3.59 1.29 -2.77
C LYS A 162 3.02 0.45 -1.64
N GLU A 163 3.82 0.12 -0.62
CA GLU A 163 3.32 -0.63 0.53
C GLU A 163 2.32 0.18 1.36
N ILE A 164 2.52 1.49 1.52
CA ILE A 164 1.53 2.39 2.13
C ILE A 164 0.24 2.43 1.29
N GLU A 165 0.32 2.48 -0.05
CA GLU A 165 -0.88 2.43 -0.90
C GLU A 165 -1.63 1.10 -0.74
N ARG A 166 -0.89 0.00 -0.61
CA ARG A 166 -1.42 -1.36 -0.55
C ARG A 166 -2.11 -1.65 0.77
N PHE A 167 -1.42 -1.39 1.88
CA PHE A 167 -1.90 -1.76 3.22
C PHE A 167 -2.58 -0.62 3.97
N GLY A 168 -2.46 0.62 3.47
CA GLY A 168 -2.91 1.81 4.18
C GLY A 168 -1.87 2.31 5.18
N PHE A 169 -2.15 3.44 5.82
CA PHE A 169 -1.23 4.11 6.74
C PHE A 169 -0.92 3.30 8.01
N GLU A 170 0.29 3.50 8.53
CA GLU A 170 0.72 3.05 9.86
C GLU A 170 0.78 1.53 10.07
N TYR A 171 0.73 0.73 8.99
CA TYR A 171 0.89 -0.73 9.04
C TYR A 171 2.35 -1.16 8.83
N TYR A 172 3.24 -0.67 9.69
CA TYR A 172 4.69 -0.79 9.53
C TYR A 172 5.18 -2.23 9.51
N GLU A 173 4.57 -3.11 10.30
CA GLU A 173 4.87 -4.54 10.33
C GLU A 173 4.63 -5.16 8.96
N GLY A 174 3.55 -4.78 8.28
CA GLY A 174 3.27 -5.25 6.92
C GLY A 174 4.26 -4.71 5.88
N TYR A 175 4.74 -3.48 6.05
CA TYR A 175 5.73 -2.90 5.13
C TYR A 175 7.08 -3.63 5.22
N ILE A 176 7.48 -4.06 6.43
CA ILE A 176 8.74 -4.80 6.65
C ILE A 176 8.73 -6.16 5.95
N GLU A 177 7.55 -6.77 5.74
CA GLU A 177 7.48 -8.05 5.03
C GLU A 177 7.75 -7.93 3.52
N ASN A 178 7.91 -6.71 2.98
CA ASN A 178 8.45 -6.54 1.64
C ASN A 178 9.95 -6.90 1.62
N ASP A 179 10.34 -7.88 0.80
CA ASP A 179 11.72 -8.40 0.74
C ASP A 179 12.78 -7.32 0.53
N CYS A 180 12.51 -6.33 -0.32
CA CYS A 180 13.46 -5.25 -0.59
C CYS A 180 13.65 -4.36 0.64
N ILE A 181 12.56 -3.96 1.28
CA ILE A 181 12.60 -3.17 2.52
C ILE A 181 13.33 -3.98 3.61
N LYS A 182 12.92 -5.24 3.81
CA LYS A 182 13.52 -6.15 4.81
C LYS A 182 15.01 -6.32 4.61
N TYR A 183 15.44 -6.51 3.37
CA TYR A 183 16.83 -6.71 3.01
C TYR A 183 17.67 -5.46 3.34
N VAL A 184 17.23 -4.28 2.90
CA VAL A 184 17.96 -3.03 3.17
C VAL A 184 18.06 -2.78 4.67
N LEU A 185 16.93 -2.85 5.39
CA LEU A 185 16.91 -2.57 6.81
C LEU A 185 17.70 -3.60 7.64
N SER A 186 17.62 -4.88 7.30
CA SER A 186 18.22 -5.97 8.10
C SER A 186 19.65 -6.31 7.70
N LYS A 187 19.99 -6.25 6.42
CA LYS A 187 21.29 -6.71 5.90
C LYS A 187 22.25 -5.56 5.63
N ILE A 188 21.76 -4.46 5.08
CA ILE A 188 22.60 -3.31 4.74
C ILE A 188 22.74 -2.39 5.95
N MET A 189 21.62 -1.95 6.50
CA MET A 189 21.59 -1.06 7.68
C MET A 189 21.78 -1.79 9.00
N LYS A 190 21.59 -3.12 9.03
CA LYS A 190 21.78 -3.99 10.21
C LYS A 190 20.97 -3.56 11.44
N LEU A 191 19.74 -3.09 11.21
CA LEU A 191 18.84 -2.63 12.27
C LEU A 191 18.12 -3.80 12.94
N SER A 192 17.92 -3.70 14.26
CA SER A 192 17.01 -4.59 15.00
C SER A 192 15.55 -4.35 14.60
N TYR A 193 14.66 -5.32 14.79
CA TYR A 193 13.24 -5.18 14.38
C TYR A 193 12.57 -3.90 14.92
N GLU A 194 12.83 -3.53 16.18
CA GLU A 194 12.32 -2.29 16.76
C GLU A 194 12.88 -1.04 16.07
N GLN A 195 14.18 -1.04 15.75
CA GLN A 195 14.81 0.04 14.99
C GLN A 195 14.26 0.14 13.57
N GLN A 196 13.91 -0.99 12.93
CA GLN A 196 13.27 -1.00 11.61
C GLN A 196 11.90 -0.32 11.63
N ILE A 197 11.06 -0.67 12.61
CA ILE A 197 9.74 -0.04 12.79
C ILE A 197 9.89 1.47 13.02
N ASN A 198 10.82 1.88 13.89
CA ASN A 198 11.05 3.29 14.19
C ASN A 198 11.59 4.06 12.98
N PHE A 199 12.50 3.45 12.21
CA PHE A 199 13.00 4.02 10.96
C PHE A 199 11.85 4.24 9.96
N LEU A 200 11.00 3.23 9.73
CA LEU A 200 9.87 3.35 8.81
C LEU A 200 8.86 4.41 9.28
N LYS A 201 8.57 4.50 10.58
CA LYS A 201 7.71 5.56 11.14
C LYS A 201 8.22 6.94 10.78
N GLN A 202 9.51 7.20 11.01
CA GLN A 202 10.14 8.48 10.70
C GLN A 202 10.13 8.73 9.20
N ARG A 203 10.54 7.75 8.39
CA ARG A 203 10.63 7.89 6.93
C ARG A 203 9.26 8.13 6.31
N CYS A 204 8.22 7.40 6.72
CA CYS A 204 6.84 7.62 6.27
C CYS A 204 6.35 9.03 6.60
N SER A 205 6.61 9.52 7.82
CA SER A 205 6.20 10.87 8.23
C SER A 205 6.81 11.94 7.33
N ILE A 206 8.12 11.84 7.05
CA ILE A 206 8.84 12.78 6.19
C ILE A 206 8.34 12.68 4.74
N LEU A 207 8.26 11.47 4.19
CA LEU A 207 7.77 11.24 2.82
C LEU A 207 6.39 11.87 2.62
N LEU A 208 5.43 11.57 3.50
CA LEU A 208 4.08 12.09 3.38
C LEU A 208 4.04 13.62 3.54
N LYS A 209 4.85 14.19 4.43
CA LYS A 209 4.95 15.65 4.57
C LYS A 209 5.45 16.29 3.27
N CYS A 210 6.49 15.75 2.65
CA CYS A 210 7.01 16.27 1.38
C CYS A 210 5.98 16.15 0.24
N LEU A 211 5.23 15.03 0.19
CA LEU A 211 4.20 14.80 -0.83
C LEU A 211 2.96 15.70 -0.67
N VAL A 212 2.57 16.04 0.56
CA VAL A 212 1.40 16.89 0.82
C VAL A 212 1.73 18.37 0.66
N LEU A 213 2.95 18.79 1.01
CA LEU A 213 3.36 20.20 0.93
C LEU A 213 3.69 20.65 -0.49
N ARG A 214 4.16 19.74 -1.36
CA ARG A 214 4.20 20.04 -2.80
C ARG A 214 2.77 20.10 -3.32
N LYS A 215 2.40 21.22 -3.94
CA LYS A 215 1.20 21.28 -4.80
C LYS A 215 1.47 20.37 -6.00
N LEU A 216 1.22 19.07 -5.84
CA LEU A 216 1.28 18.06 -6.89
C LEU A 216 0.21 18.32 -7.94
#